data_AF-A0A7C3GDL0-F1
#
_entry.id   AF-A0A7C3GDL0-F1
#
_cell.length_a   1.000
_cell.length_b   1.000
_cell.length_c   1.000
_cell.angle_alpha   90.00
_cell.angle_beta   90.00
_cell.angle_gamma   90.00
#
_symmetry.space_group_name_H-M   'P 1'
#
loop_
_entity.id
_entity.type
_entity.pdbx_description
1 polymer ?
#
loop_
_entity_poly.entity_id
_entity_poly.type
_entity_poly.pdbx_seq_one_letter_code
_entity_poly.pdbx_strand_id
1 'polypeptide(L)'
;MSARAGLAVAAVLAGFLFAGSESRQRWTPIVFEEIAGEAGIRFVLNNSATPNKHQIETMPAGVGIIDFDNDGFEDVYFVNGASIPRLAKDAPSYWNRLYRNLGNGSFRDVTQEAGVAGRGYGMAVAV
;
A
#
# COMPACT_ATOMS: atom_id res chain seq x y z
N MET A 1 -13.78 -82.02 38.50
CA MET A 1 -13.30 -82.42 37.15
C MET A 1 -13.85 -81.39 36.17
N SER A 2 -12.99 -80.49 35.64
CA SER A 2 -12.41 -80.58 34.28
C SER A 2 -13.48 -80.61 33.19
N ALA A 3 -13.54 -79.79 32.15
CA ALA A 3 -12.71 -78.70 31.64
C ALA A 3 -13.43 -78.11 30.39
N ARG A 4 -12.93 -76.96 29.91
CA ARG A 4 -12.93 -76.46 28.50
C ARG A 4 -14.27 -76.01 27.90
N ALA A 5 -14.48 -74.71 27.72
CA ALA A 5 -13.95 -73.83 26.66
C ALA A 5 -14.62 -74.07 25.30
N GLY A 6 -15.57 -73.18 24.96
CA GLY A 6 -16.13 -72.98 23.63
C GLY A 6 -15.97 -71.51 23.25
N LEU A 7 -15.22 -71.28 22.18
CA LEU A 7 -14.80 -69.99 21.64
C LEU A 7 -15.99 -69.26 21.00
N ALA A 8 -16.27 -68.03 21.39
CA ALA A 8 -17.12 -67.11 20.63
C ALA A 8 -16.29 -65.86 20.28
N VAL A 9 -15.88 -65.77 19.02
CA VAL A 9 -15.25 -64.59 18.45
C VAL A 9 -16.36 -63.59 18.13
N ALA A 10 -16.51 -62.56 18.95
CA ALA A 10 -17.27 -61.37 18.59
C ALA A 10 -16.29 -60.34 18.04
N ALA A 11 -16.31 -60.13 16.73
CA ALA A 11 -15.57 -59.07 16.07
C ALA A 11 -16.18 -57.71 16.47
N VAL A 12 -15.49 -56.96 17.33
CA VAL A 12 -15.84 -55.56 17.60
C VAL A 12 -15.14 -54.71 16.53
N LEU A 13 -15.90 -54.28 15.52
CA LEU A 13 -15.48 -53.21 14.62
C LEU A 13 -15.56 -51.89 15.39
N ALA A 14 -14.48 -51.54 16.09
CA ALA A 14 -14.30 -50.21 16.63
C ALA A 14 -13.94 -49.26 15.47
N GLY A 15 -14.96 -48.67 14.85
CA GLY A 15 -14.78 -47.54 13.94
C GLY A 15 -14.20 -46.36 14.72
N PHE A 16 -12.91 -46.09 14.56
CA PHE A 16 -12.31 -44.83 15.01
C PHE A 16 -12.87 -43.69 14.15
N LEU A 17 -13.86 -42.98 14.69
CA LEU A 17 -14.25 -41.67 14.18
C LEU A 17 -13.09 -40.70 14.46
N PHE A 18 -12.20 -40.53 13.49
CA PHE A 18 -11.37 -39.33 13.46
C PHE A 18 -12.29 -38.16 13.12
N ALA A 19 -12.85 -37.52 14.16
CA ALA A 19 -13.36 -36.17 14.04
C ALA A 19 -12.14 -35.27 13.83
N GLY A 20 -11.70 -35.14 12.57
CA GLY A 20 -10.77 -34.10 12.19
C GLY A 20 -11.39 -32.76 12.56
N SER A 21 -10.85 -32.09 13.58
CA SER A 21 -11.22 -30.71 13.83
C SER A 21 -10.68 -29.89 12.66
N GLU A 22 -11.51 -29.64 11.66
CA GLU A 22 -11.20 -28.59 10.69
C GLU A 22 -11.15 -27.29 11.47
N SER A 23 -9.93 -26.78 11.71
CA SER A 23 -9.74 -25.40 12.13
C SER A 23 -10.22 -24.54 10.98
N ARG A 24 -11.50 -24.17 11.01
CA ARG A 24 -12.09 -23.24 10.05
C ARG A 24 -11.33 -21.93 10.22
N GLN A 25 -10.42 -21.63 9.30
CA GLN A 25 -9.72 -20.35 9.26
C GLN A 25 -10.78 -19.25 9.19
N ARG A 26 -11.07 -18.63 10.34
CA ARG A 26 -11.93 -17.47 10.40
C ARG A 26 -11.08 -16.30 9.95
N TRP A 27 -11.18 -15.97 8.66
CA TRP A 27 -10.65 -14.73 8.16
C TRP A 27 -11.39 -13.58 8.84
N THR A 28 -10.72 -12.88 9.75
CA THR A 28 -11.20 -11.58 10.20
C THR A 28 -11.13 -10.64 8.99
N PRO A 29 -12.19 -9.88 8.67
CA PRO A 29 -12.11 -8.91 7.59
C PRO A 29 -10.98 -7.91 7.84
N ILE A 30 -10.13 -7.70 6.84
CA ILE A 30 -9.17 -6.58 6.84
C ILE A 30 -9.99 -5.31 6.62
N VAL A 31 -9.82 -4.34 7.52
CA VAL A 31 -10.42 -3.00 7.40
C VAL A 31 -9.31 -1.98 7.20
N PHE A 32 -9.58 -0.99 6.36
CA PHE A 32 -8.67 0.13 6.11
C PHE A 32 -9.32 1.42 6.59
N GLU A 33 -8.49 2.34 7.09
CA GLU A 33 -8.87 3.68 7.47
C GLU A 33 -8.10 4.67 6.59
N GLU A 34 -8.79 5.71 6.10
CA GLU A 34 -8.16 6.80 5.36
C GLU A 34 -7.64 7.82 6.36
N ILE A 35 -6.32 7.92 6.49
CA ILE A 35 -5.67 8.82 7.45
C ILE A 35 -4.75 9.86 6.80
N ALA A 36 -4.67 9.94 5.47
CA ALA A 36 -3.76 10.89 4.81
C ALA A 36 -4.11 12.33 5.19
N GLY A 37 -5.41 12.61 5.31
CA GLY A 37 -5.97 13.79 5.97
C GLY A 37 -5.30 14.10 7.31
N GLU A 38 -5.48 13.22 8.27
CA GLU A 38 -5.01 13.43 9.64
C GLU A 38 -3.49 13.46 9.75
N ALA A 39 -2.80 12.65 8.94
CA ALA A 39 -1.35 12.57 8.86
C ALA A 39 -0.70 13.77 8.14
N GLY A 40 -1.46 14.70 7.57
CA GLY A 40 -0.91 15.89 6.90
C GLY A 40 -0.49 15.70 5.43
N ILE A 41 -0.79 14.56 4.81
CA ILE A 41 -0.55 14.30 3.39
C ILE A 41 -1.73 14.86 2.57
N ARG A 42 -1.47 15.75 1.61
CA ARG A 42 -2.48 16.42 0.75
C ARG A 42 -2.12 16.35 -0.73
N PHE A 43 -1.60 15.22 -1.18
CA PHE A 43 -1.24 15.04 -2.57
C PHE A 43 -2.45 14.64 -3.42
N VAL A 44 -2.63 15.33 -4.54
CA VAL A 44 -3.55 14.93 -5.61
C VAL A 44 -2.78 14.93 -6.90
N LEU A 45 -2.80 13.80 -7.60
CA LEU A 45 -2.26 13.68 -8.94
C LEU A 45 -3.01 14.61 -9.90
N ASN A 46 -2.27 15.44 -10.63
CA ASN A 46 -2.77 16.21 -11.75
C ASN A 46 -2.00 15.84 -13.02
N ASN A 47 -2.62 15.00 -13.84
CA ASN A 47 -2.09 14.52 -15.11
C ASN A 47 -2.43 15.44 -16.30
N SER A 48 -3.05 16.60 -16.05
CA SER A 48 -3.49 17.53 -17.11
C SER A 48 -4.33 16.86 -18.20
N ALA A 49 -5.31 16.03 -17.80
CA ALA A 49 -6.15 15.28 -18.74
C ALA A 49 -6.74 16.18 -19.85
N THR A 50 -6.59 15.75 -21.10
CA THR A 50 -7.10 16.44 -22.30
C THR A 50 -8.02 15.52 -23.12
N PRO A 51 -8.85 16.08 -24.04
CA PRO A 51 -9.60 15.26 -24.99
C PRO A 51 -8.73 14.38 -25.90
N ASN A 52 -7.47 14.76 -26.11
CA ASN A 52 -6.54 14.05 -26.99
C ASN A 52 -5.90 12.82 -26.34
N LYS A 53 -6.00 12.67 -25.01
CA LYS A 53 -5.53 11.50 -24.25
C LYS A 53 -4.09 11.11 -24.61
N HIS A 54 -3.16 12.04 -24.50
CA HIS A 54 -1.76 11.79 -24.78
C HIS A 54 -1.21 10.68 -23.88
N GLN A 55 -0.24 9.91 -24.37
CA GLN A 55 0.31 8.76 -23.62
C GLN A 55 0.83 9.13 -22.23
N ILE A 56 1.40 10.33 -22.06
CA ILE A 56 1.88 10.82 -20.76
C ILE A 56 0.74 11.02 -19.74
N GLU A 57 -0.50 11.26 -20.20
CA GLU A 57 -1.68 11.42 -19.34
C GLU A 57 -2.08 10.11 -18.65
N THR A 58 -1.79 8.96 -19.28
CA THR A 58 -2.15 7.62 -18.78
C THR A 58 -1.02 6.95 -18.00
N MET A 59 0.20 7.51 -18.03
CA MET A 59 1.36 7.02 -17.30
C MET A 59 2.00 8.08 -16.36
N PRO A 60 1.24 8.91 -15.63
CA PRO A 60 1.80 9.94 -14.76
C PRO A 60 2.14 9.37 -13.37
N ALA A 61 2.72 10.24 -12.54
CA ALA A 61 2.93 10.04 -11.10
C ALA A 61 4.08 9.11 -10.73
N GLY A 62 4.17 8.76 -9.46
CA GLY A 62 5.22 7.95 -8.86
C GLY A 62 5.36 8.31 -7.39
N VAL A 63 5.67 7.33 -6.55
CA VAL A 63 5.94 7.53 -5.13
C VAL A 63 7.29 6.92 -4.79
N GLY A 64 8.10 7.67 -4.06
CA GLY A 64 9.38 7.23 -3.50
C GLY A 64 9.31 7.34 -1.98
N ILE A 65 9.84 6.33 -1.31
CA ILE A 65 9.96 6.28 0.15
C ILE A 65 11.45 6.33 0.46
N ILE A 66 11.90 7.37 1.16
CA ILE A 66 13.32 7.66 1.39
C ILE A 66 13.47 8.50 2.66
N ASP A 67 14.48 8.21 3.47
CA ASP A 67 14.92 9.10 4.56
C ASP A 67 15.80 10.20 3.94
N PHE A 68 15.21 11.35 3.58
CA PHE A 68 15.92 12.36 2.78
C PHE A 68 16.85 13.25 3.60
N ASP A 69 16.60 13.37 4.91
CA ASP A 69 17.40 14.20 5.82
C ASP A 69 18.17 13.41 6.89
N ASN A 70 18.15 12.08 6.79
CA ASN A 70 18.92 11.15 7.61
C ASN A 70 18.56 11.26 9.10
N ASP A 71 17.28 11.46 9.40
CA ASP A 71 16.75 11.50 10.77
C ASP A 71 16.22 10.14 11.26
N GLY A 72 16.26 9.13 10.40
CA GLY A 72 15.85 7.76 10.69
C GLY A 72 14.36 7.50 10.49
N PHE A 73 13.59 8.45 9.94
CA PHE A 73 12.20 8.28 9.57
C PHE A 73 12.02 8.34 8.05
N GLU A 74 11.32 7.39 7.46
CA GLU A 74 11.08 7.40 6.02
C GLU A 74 10.08 8.49 5.62
N ASP A 75 10.49 9.34 4.68
CA ASP A 75 9.70 10.40 4.08
C ASP A 75 9.00 9.93 2.79
N VAL A 76 8.04 10.73 2.33
CA VAL A 76 7.25 10.40 1.13
C VAL A 76 7.43 11.46 0.06
N TYR A 77 7.92 11.06 -1.10
CA TYR A 77 8.04 11.91 -2.28
C TYR A 77 7.08 11.47 -3.39
N PHE A 78 6.24 12.40 -3.86
CA PHE A 78 5.32 12.19 -4.98
C PHE A 78 5.79 12.95 -6.21
N VAL A 79 5.78 12.26 -7.35
CA VAL A 79 5.92 12.86 -8.68
C VAL A 79 4.54 13.18 -9.25
N ASN A 80 4.45 14.25 -10.02
CA ASN A 80 3.20 14.73 -10.59
C ASN A 80 3.35 15.10 -12.08
N GLY A 81 2.24 15.30 -12.78
CA GLY A 81 2.20 15.76 -14.15
C GLY A 81 2.58 17.25 -14.31
N ALA A 82 2.22 17.82 -15.45
CA ALA A 82 2.44 19.22 -15.78
C ALA A 82 1.38 19.69 -16.78
N SER A 83 1.25 21.00 -16.97
CA SER A 83 0.31 21.55 -17.95
C SER A 83 0.65 21.07 -19.37
N ILE A 84 -0.35 20.65 -20.14
CA ILE A 84 -0.21 20.27 -21.55
C ILE A 84 -0.82 21.40 -22.40
N PRO A 85 -0.19 21.81 -23.52
CA PRO A 85 1.00 21.22 -24.16
C PRO A 85 2.34 21.79 -23.66
N ARG A 86 2.33 22.65 -22.65
CA ARG A 86 3.51 23.42 -22.23
C ARG A 86 4.59 22.57 -21.54
N LEU A 87 4.20 21.40 -21.03
CA LEU A 87 5.01 20.50 -20.19
C LEU A 87 5.73 21.26 -19.07
N ALA A 88 5.02 22.19 -18.44
CA ALA A 88 5.56 23.02 -17.37
C ALA A 88 4.72 22.89 -16.11
N LYS A 89 5.38 22.91 -14.95
CA LYS A 89 4.70 22.99 -13.65
C LYS A 89 4.45 24.45 -13.30
N ASP A 90 3.50 25.06 -14.02
CA ASP A 90 3.15 26.48 -13.95
C ASP A 90 2.13 26.82 -12.84
N ALA A 91 1.64 25.82 -12.12
CA ALA A 91 0.78 25.98 -10.95
C ALA A 91 1.17 24.98 -9.84
N PRO A 92 0.95 25.32 -8.54
CA PRO A 92 1.21 24.41 -7.42
C PRO A 92 0.48 23.06 -7.47
N SER A 93 -0.63 22.98 -8.21
CA SER A 93 -1.37 21.72 -8.44
C SER A 93 -0.59 20.71 -9.29
N TYR A 94 0.43 21.17 -10.04
CA TYR A 94 1.33 20.31 -10.80
C TYR A 94 2.63 20.00 -10.05
N TRP A 95 2.88 20.57 -8.88
CA TRP A 95 4.13 20.31 -8.18
C TRP A 95 4.25 18.85 -7.78
N ASN A 96 5.47 18.33 -7.87
CA ASN A 96 5.87 17.18 -7.08
C ASN A 96 5.77 17.57 -5.59
N ARG A 97 5.64 16.60 -4.68
CA ARG A 97 5.49 16.88 -3.26
C ARG A 97 6.45 16.05 -2.43
N LEU A 98 7.16 16.70 -1.50
CA LEU A 98 7.96 16.02 -0.49
C LEU A 98 7.32 16.24 0.88
N TYR A 99 6.97 15.15 1.54
CA TYR A 99 6.39 15.13 2.87
C TYR A 99 7.42 14.54 3.84
N ARG A 100 7.95 15.40 4.71
CA ARG A 100 8.86 14.97 5.78
C ARG A 100 8.06 14.28 6.88
N ASN A 101 8.47 13.09 7.28
CA ASN A 101 7.93 12.35 8.42
C ASN A 101 8.42 12.99 9.73
N LEU A 102 7.51 13.22 10.67
CA LEU A 102 7.83 13.83 11.97
C LEU A 102 8.03 12.78 13.09
N GLY A 103 8.05 11.48 12.75
CA GLY A 103 8.30 10.37 13.67
C GLY A 103 7.11 9.98 14.56
N ASN A 104 5.97 10.66 14.40
CA ASN A 104 4.76 10.45 15.21
C ASN A 104 3.52 10.09 14.35
N GLY A 105 3.74 9.65 13.11
CA GLY A 105 2.68 9.33 12.16
C GLY A 105 2.10 10.57 11.44
N SER A 106 2.66 11.76 11.66
CA SER A 106 2.32 12.97 10.91
C SER A 106 3.46 13.41 9.99
N PHE A 107 3.10 14.15 8.96
CA PHE A 107 3.97 14.61 7.91
C PHE A 107 3.84 16.12 7.67
N ARG A 108 4.93 16.75 7.26
CA ARG A 108 4.98 18.16 6.87
C ARG A 108 5.36 18.29 5.40
N ASP A 109 4.59 19.03 4.62
CA ASP A 109 4.98 19.38 3.26
C ASP A 109 6.20 20.32 3.31
N VAL A 110 7.35 19.83 2.83
CA VAL A 110 8.62 20.56 2.76
C VAL A 110 9.03 20.83 1.31
N THR A 111 8.10 20.70 0.35
CA THR A 111 8.37 20.75 -1.10
C THR A 111 9.14 21.99 -1.52
N GLN A 112 8.73 23.16 -1.01
CA GLN A 112 9.37 24.43 -1.36
C GLN A 112 10.73 24.59 -0.68
N GLU A 113 10.81 24.19 0.59
CA GLU A 113 12.01 24.27 1.42
C GLU A 113 13.13 23.40 0.84
N ALA A 114 12.78 22.21 0.35
CA ALA A 114 13.69 21.30 -0.34
C ALA A 114 13.93 21.67 -1.82
N GLY A 115 13.16 22.61 -2.40
CA GLY A 115 13.31 23.03 -3.80
C GLY A 115 12.88 21.98 -4.83
N VAL A 116 12.01 21.04 -4.44
CA VAL A 116 11.66 19.84 -5.24
C VAL A 116 10.27 19.92 -5.89
N ALA A 117 9.69 21.10 -6.05
CA ALA A 117 8.45 21.29 -6.81
C ALA A 117 8.51 20.68 -8.23
N GLY A 118 9.72 20.56 -8.78
CA GLY A 118 10.02 19.87 -10.02
C GLY A 118 9.86 20.76 -11.26
N ARG A 119 10.20 20.18 -12.41
CA ARG A 119 10.01 20.78 -13.74
C ARG A 119 9.54 19.69 -14.69
N GLY A 120 8.81 20.05 -15.73
CA GLY A 120 8.37 19.04 -16.69
C GLY A 120 7.25 18.15 -16.19
N TYR A 121 6.82 17.24 -17.07
CA TYR A 121 5.82 16.23 -16.79
C TYR A 121 6.49 14.98 -16.20
N GLY A 122 6.14 14.58 -14.98
CA GLY A 122 6.74 13.44 -14.30
C GLY A 122 5.94 12.14 -14.44
N MET A 123 6.65 11.02 -14.63
CA MET A 123 6.06 9.69 -14.87
C MET A 123 6.52 8.59 -13.90
N ALA A 124 7.61 8.81 -13.16
CA ALA A 124 8.11 7.87 -12.15
C ALA A 124 9.11 8.56 -11.21
N VAL A 125 9.48 7.86 -10.14
CA VAL A 125 10.64 8.13 -9.29
C VAL A 125 11.34 6.81 -8.96
N ALA A 126 12.65 6.88 -8.73
CA ALA A 126 13.47 5.80 -8.20
C ALA A 126 14.26 6.31 -6.99
N VAL A 127 14.55 5.42 -6.04
CA VAL A 127 15.31 5.67 -4.81
C VAL A 127 16.41 4.63 -4.66
#